data_AF-A0A6I1FWV4-F1
#
_entry.id   AF-A0A6I1FWV4-F1
#
_cell.length_a   1.000
_cell.length_b   1.000
_cell.length_c   1.000
_cell.angle_alpha   90.00
_cell.angle_beta   90.00
_cell.angle_gamma   90.00
#
_symmetry.space_group_name_H-M   'P 1'
#
loop_
_entity.id
_entity.type
_entity.pdbx_description
1 polymer ?
#
loop_
_entity_poly.entity_id
_entity_poly.type
_entity_poly.pdbx_seq_one_letter_code
_entity_poly.pdbx_strand_id
1 'polypeptide(L)'
;MLIVLRVLVGVLLVAHGLVHLLYLASDVTEFSLDRSWLVPEAGRRPVAYVLMAATIVAFVLVALCVWQVAGLTSAWPTITVIAAGLSTVLLLLFWNWHLVFGLVINAALVVGAVVRPAWLEQFMGGG
;
A
#
# COMPACT_ATOMS: atom_id res chain seq x y z
N MET A 1 -8.73 -20.86 12.26
CA MET A 1 -8.73 -19.41 12.56
C MET A 1 -7.68 -18.64 11.76
N LEU A 2 -6.43 -19.11 11.71
CA LEU A 2 -5.34 -18.44 10.98
C LEU A 2 -5.62 -18.23 9.47
N ILE A 3 -6.24 -19.21 8.80
CA ILE A 3 -6.60 -19.09 7.37
C ILE A 3 -7.59 -17.94 7.13
N VAL A 4 -8.66 -17.87 7.92
CA VAL A 4 -9.65 -16.79 7.83
C VAL A 4 -8.98 -15.43 8.06
N LEU A 5 -8.09 -15.33 9.06
CA LEU A 5 -7.34 -14.11 9.31
C LEU A 5 -6.46 -13.72 8.12
N ARG A 6 -5.74 -14.66 7.50
CA ARG A 6 -4.94 -14.40 6.27
C ARG A 6 -5.82 -13.92 5.11
N VAL A 7 -6.98 -14.55 4.92
CA VAL A 7 -7.96 -14.11 3.90
C VAL A 7 -8.37 -12.66 4.15
N LEU A 8 -8.80 -12.33 5.38
CA LEU A 8 -9.22 -10.99 5.75
C LEU A 8 -8.10 -9.96 5.62
N VAL A 9 -6.90 -10.26 6.11
CA VAL A 9 -5.74 -9.35 6.00
C VAL A 9 -5.37 -9.11 4.53
N GLY A 10 -5.34 -10.15 3.70
CA GLY A 10 -5.08 -9.98 2.27
C GLY A 10 -6.14 -9.12 1.58
N VAL A 11 -7.44 -9.32 1.89
CA VAL A 11 -8.52 -8.47 1.37
C VAL A 11 -8.36 -7.02 1.81
N LEU A 12 -8.01 -6.78 3.08
CA LEU A 12 -7.76 -5.43 3.60
C LEU A 12 -6.58 -4.75 2.90
N LEU A 13 -5.50 -5.50 2.60
CA LEU A 13 -4.35 -4.97 1.86
C LEU A 13 -4.72 -4.60 0.41
N VAL A 14 -5.51 -5.43 -0.27
CA VAL A 14 -6.03 -5.11 -1.60
C VAL A 14 -6.92 -3.87 -1.54
N ALA A 15 -7.85 -3.82 -0.58
CA ALA A 15 -8.73 -2.67 -0.39
C ALA A 15 -7.94 -1.38 -0.11
N HIS A 16 -6.90 -1.46 0.72
CA HIS A 16 -6.01 -0.33 0.98
C HIS A 16 -5.28 0.15 -0.27
N GLY A 17 -4.77 -0.76 -1.11
CA GLY A 17 -4.24 -0.40 -2.43
C GLY A 17 -5.29 0.28 -3.32
N LEU A 18 -6.51 -0.25 -3.36
CA LEU A 18 -7.60 0.26 -4.18
C LEU A 18 -8.14 1.62 -3.71
N VAL A 19 -8.00 1.98 -2.43
CA VAL A 19 -8.37 3.32 -1.92
C VAL A 19 -7.68 4.43 -2.70
N HIS A 20 -6.50 4.18 -3.27
CA HIS A 20 -5.82 5.17 -4.11
C HIS A 20 -6.58 5.50 -5.40
N LEU A 21 -7.52 4.65 -5.86
CA LEU A 21 -8.40 5.00 -6.99
C LEU A 21 -9.33 6.18 -6.68
N LEU A 22 -9.50 6.56 -5.41
CA LEU A 22 -10.24 7.77 -5.05
C LEU A 22 -9.61 9.05 -5.61
N TYR A 23 -8.33 9.04 -6.02
CA TYR A 23 -7.72 10.16 -6.78
C TYR A 23 -8.35 10.38 -8.15
N LEU A 24 -9.15 9.43 -8.65
CA LEU A 24 -9.92 9.57 -9.87
C LEU A 24 -11.35 10.05 -9.62
N ALA A 25 -11.80 10.06 -8.36
CA ALA A 25 -13.14 10.47 -7.98
C ALA A 25 -13.19 12.00 -7.81
N SER A 26 -14.02 12.67 -8.62
CA SER A 26 -14.11 14.14 -8.63
C SER A 26 -14.79 14.72 -7.38
N ASP A 27 -15.52 13.91 -6.63
CA ASP A 27 -16.29 14.27 -5.44
C ASP A 27 -15.55 14.03 -4.12
N VAL A 28 -14.33 13.48 -4.17
CA VAL A 28 -13.49 13.23 -2.98
C VAL A 28 -12.34 14.22 -2.93
N THR A 29 -12.57 15.36 -2.28
CA THR A 29 -11.62 16.49 -2.27
C THR A 29 -10.28 16.16 -1.60
N GLU A 30 -10.28 15.17 -0.70
CA GLU A 30 -9.10 14.70 0.01
C GLU A 30 -8.09 14.04 -0.94
N PHE A 31 -8.59 13.39 -1.99
CA PHE A 31 -7.82 12.71 -3.02
C PHE A 31 -7.77 13.56 -4.30
N SER A 32 -7.22 14.77 -4.20
CA SER A 32 -7.08 15.66 -5.36
C SER A 32 -5.70 15.55 -6.03
N LEU A 33 -5.70 15.55 -7.37
CA LEU A 33 -4.50 15.65 -8.20
C LEU A 33 -4.19 17.09 -8.67
N ASP A 34 -5.01 18.06 -8.26
CA ASP A 34 -4.93 19.43 -8.74
C ASP A 34 -3.76 20.18 -8.14
N ARG A 35 -3.28 19.76 -6.97
CA ARG A 35 -2.15 20.39 -6.28
C ARG A 35 -1.09 19.35 -5.97
N SER A 36 0.16 19.73 -6.20
CA SER A 36 1.33 19.00 -5.74
C SER A 36 2.40 20.02 -5.39
N TRP A 37 3.15 19.76 -4.33
CA TRP A 37 4.25 20.63 -3.90
C TRP A 37 5.54 20.40 -4.71
N LEU A 38 5.65 19.26 -5.41
CA LEU A 38 6.86 18.89 -6.16
C LEU A 38 6.60 18.72 -7.66
N VAL A 39 5.45 18.17 -8.06
CA VAL A 39 5.18 17.84 -9.47
C VAL A 39 4.55 19.02 -10.20
N PRO A 40 5.15 19.49 -11.32
CA PRO A 40 4.56 20.53 -12.17
C PRO A 40 3.20 20.10 -12.73
N GLU A 41 2.32 21.05 -12.97
CA GLU A 41 0.93 20.80 -13.38
C GLU A 41 0.80 19.82 -14.56
N ALA A 42 1.58 20.02 -15.62
CA ALA A 42 1.57 19.14 -16.80
C ALA A 42 1.93 17.68 -16.50
N GLY A 43 2.68 17.41 -15.42
CA GLY A 43 3.13 16.08 -15.02
C GLY A 43 2.27 15.41 -13.95
N ARG A 44 1.37 16.15 -13.27
CA ARG A 44 0.64 15.65 -12.08
C ARG A 44 -0.14 14.37 -12.39
N ARG A 45 -0.99 14.39 -13.41
CA ARG A 45 -1.86 13.26 -13.77
C ARG A 45 -1.04 12.03 -14.23
N PRO A 46 -0.11 12.14 -15.19
CA PRO A 46 0.73 11.00 -15.58
C PRO A 46 1.48 10.37 -14.39
N VAL A 47 2.13 11.20 -13.56
CA VAL A 47 2.88 10.72 -12.39
C VAL A 47 1.96 10.03 -11.39
N ALA A 48 0.81 10.64 -11.08
CA ALA A 48 -0.16 10.04 -10.17
C ALA A 48 -0.68 8.70 -10.70
N TYR A 49 -0.99 8.60 -12.00
CA TYR A 49 -1.55 7.38 -12.59
C TYR A 49 -0.56 6.22 -12.52
N VAL A 50 0.71 6.47 -12.83
CA VAL A 50 1.78 5.47 -12.71
C VAL A 50 1.96 5.05 -11.25
N LEU A 51 2.03 6.00 -10.33
CA LEU A 51 2.20 5.69 -8.91
C LEU A 51 0.99 4.93 -8.32
N MET A 52 -0.24 5.30 -8.70
CA MET A 52 -1.44 4.58 -8.29
C MET A 52 -1.43 3.14 -8.80
N ALA A 53 -1.19 2.94 -10.09
CA ALA A 53 -1.14 1.60 -10.67
C ALA A 53 -0.05 0.75 -10.01
N ALA A 54 1.15 1.31 -9.82
CA ALA A 54 2.24 0.63 -9.13
C ALA A 54 1.89 0.30 -7.68
N THR A 55 1.25 1.22 -6.96
CA THR A 55 0.79 1.01 -5.58
C THR A 55 -0.22 -0.12 -5.49
N ILE A 56 -1.25 -0.11 -6.35
CA ILE A 56 -2.29 -1.14 -6.40
C ILE A 56 -1.67 -2.51 -6.68
N VAL A 57 -0.82 -2.61 -7.72
CA VAL A 57 -0.14 -3.87 -8.06
C VAL A 57 0.73 -4.35 -6.90
N ALA A 58 1.49 -3.46 -6.26
CA ALA A 58 2.34 -3.82 -5.14
C ALA A 58 1.52 -4.35 -3.94
N PHE A 59 0.42 -3.69 -3.57
CA PHE A 59 -0.46 -4.17 -2.50
C PHE A 59 -1.16 -5.50 -2.83
N VAL A 60 -1.53 -5.72 -4.09
CA VAL A 60 -2.00 -7.03 -4.55
C VAL A 60 -0.92 -8.09 -4.37
N LEU A 61 0.33 -7.80 -4.73
CA LEU A 61 1.45 -8.72 -4.49
C LEU A 61 1.64 -9.01 -3.00
N VAL A 62 1.55 -8.01 -2.11
CA VAL A 62 1.59 -8.24 -0.65
C VAL A 62 0.46 -9.18 -0.21
N ALA A 63 -0.76 -8.97 -0.71
CA ALA A 63 -1.90 -9.84 -0.38
C ALA A 63 -1.66 -11.29 -0.86
N LEU A 64 -1.07 -11.48 -2.05
CA LEU A 64 -0.69 -12.81 -2.55
C LEU A 64 0.39 -13.45 -1.67
N CYS A 65 1.35 -12.69 -1.14
CA CYS A 65 2.29 -13.18 -0.13
C CYS A 65 1.57 -13.64 1.15
N VAL A 66 0.62 -12.85 1.66
CA VAL A 66 -0.19 -13.19 2.85
C VAL A 66 -1.02 -14.47 2.61
N TRP A 67 -1.55 -14.65 1.40
CA TRP A 67 -2.27 -15.86 0.99
C TRP A 67 -1.34 -17.03 0.61
N GLN A 68 -0.03 -16.87 0.80
CA GLN A 68 0.95 -17.94 0.64
C GLN A 68 1.05 -18.49 -0.77
N VAL A 69 0.88 -17.64 -1.78
CA VAL A 69 1.07 -18.04 -3.19
C VAL A 69 2.52 -18.51 -3.38
N ALA A 70 2.67 -19.69 -3.97
CA ALA A 70 3.98 -20.32 -4.19
C ALA A 70 4.93 -19.37 -4.94
N GLY A 71 6.17 -19.26 -4.45
CA GLY A 71 7.20 -18.40 -5.03
C GLY A 71 7.15 -16.92 -4.61
N LEU A 72 6.09 -16.48 -3.92
CA LEU A 72 5.96 -15.08 -3.45
C LEU A 72 6.12 -14.93 -1.94
N THR A 73 5.82 -15.96 -1.15
CA THR A 73 5.78 -15.86 0.32
C THR A 73 7.07 -15.28 0.91
N SER A 74 8.25 -15.75 0.51
CA SER A 74 9.53 -15.30 1.08
C SER A 74 9.87 -13.84 0.74
N ALA A 75 9.26 -13.27 -0.31
CA ALA A 75 9.48 -11.90 -0.74
C ALA A 75 8.58 -10.89 0.01
N TRP A 76 7.73 -11.35 0.93
CA TRP A 76 6.76 -10.51 1.63
C TRP A 76 7.36 -9.25 2.27
N PRO A 77 8.55 -9.27 2.93
CA PRO A 77 9.07 -8.06 3.58
C PRO A 77 9.41 -6.99 2.54
N THR A 78 10.15 -7.39 1.50
CA THR A 78 10.60 -6.51 0.42
C THR A 78 9.42 -5.91 -0.33
N ILE A 79 8.44 -6.74 -0.72
CA ILE A 79 7.25 -6.29 -1.45
C ILE A 79 6.42 -5.34 -0.56
N THR A 80 6.30 -5.61 0.74
CA THR A 80 5.58 -4.75 1.69
C THR A 80 6.23 -3.38 1.81
N VAL A 81 7.56 -3.31 1.91
CA VAL A 81 8.30 -2.04 1.97
C VAL A 81 8.12 -1.25 0.67
N ILE A 82 8.18 -1.92 -0.48
CA ILE A 82 7.95 -1.27 -1.79
C ILE A 82 6.51 -0.73 -1.89
N ALA A 83 5.51 -1.53 -1.52
CA ALA A 83 4.09 -1.14 -1.56
C ALA A 83 3.82 0.09 -0.67
N ALA A 84 4.25 0.03 0.59
CA ALA A 84 4.12 1.12 1.55
C ALA A 84 4.92 2.36 1.12
N GLY A 85 6.08 2.18 0.51
CA GLY A 85 6.91 3.25 -0.03
C GLY A 85 6.23 3.99 -1.19
N LEU A 86 5.71 3.25 -2.18
CA LEU A 86 4.99 3.81 -3.32
C LEU A 86 3.74 4.58 -2.87
N SER A 87 2.95 3.99 -1.96
CA SER A 87 1.79 4.66 -1.35
C SER A 87 2.20 5.94 -0.62
N THR A 88 3.26 5.88 0.18
CA THR A 88 3.77 7.05 0.91
C THR A 88 4.23 8.15 -0.05
N VAL A 89 4.94 7.81 -1.12
CA VAL A 89 5.35 8.78 -2.15
C VAL A 89 4.12 9.43 -2.79
N LEU A 90 3.11 8.66 -3.18
CA LEU A 90 1.88 9.19 -3.74
C LEU A 90 1.16 10.15 -2.77
N LEU A 91 1.01 9.73 -1.50
CA LEU A 91 0.39 10.56 -0.46
C LEU A 91 1.17 11.84 -0.17
N LEU A 92 2.51 11.77 -0.14
CA LEU A 92 3.32 12.96 0.08
C LEU A 92 3.27 13.90 -1.11
N LEU A 93 3.33 13.40 -2.35
CA LEU A 93 3.29 14.26 -3.56
C LEU A 93 1.97 15.03 -3.69
N PHE A 94 0.85 14.42 -3.30
CA PHE A 94 -0.50 14.98 -3.36
C PHE A 94 -1.09 15.18 -1.96
N TRP A 95 -0.27 15.74 -1.07
CA TRP A 95 -0.54 15.82 0.36
C TRP A 95 -1.88 16.45 0.75
N ASN A 96 -2.61 15.76 1.63
CA ASN A 96 -3.77 16.26 2.35
C ASN A 96 -3.75 15.73 3.80
N TRP A 97 -4.04 16.59 4.78
CA TRP A 97 -3.99 16.24 6.21
C TRP A 97 -4.96 15.11 6.61
N HIS A 98 -6.07 14.95 5.89
CA HIS A 98 -7.02 13.86 6.14
C HIS A 98 -6.42 12.48 5.84
N LEU A 99 -5.31 12.42 5.08
CA LEU A 99 -4.65 11.17 4.68
C LEU A 99 -3.54 10.73 5.64
N VAL A 100 -3.35 11.41 6.77
CA VAL A 100 -2.37 11.03 7.81
C VAL A 100 -2.56 9.58 8.27
N PHE A 101 -3.81 9.11 8.37
CA PHE A 101 -4.09 7.73 8.75
C PHE A 101 -3.48 6.71 7.76
N GLY A 102 -3.49 7.03 6.46
CA GLY A 102 -2.82 6.21 5.44
C GLY A 102 -1.31 6.13 5.66
N LEU A 103 -0.66 7.23 6.04
CA LEU A 103 0.76 7.22 6.39
C LEU A 103 1.07 6.37 7.63
N VAL A 104 0.19 6.40 8.64
CA VAL A 104 0.34 5.57 9.84
C VAL A 104 0.26 4.08 9.49
N ILE A 105 -0.67 3.69 8.60
CA ILE A 105 -0.75 2.32 8.08
C ILE A 105 0.55 1.95 7.38
N ASN A 106 1.06 2.80 6.48
CA ASN A 106 2.31 2.55 5.77
C ASN A 106 3.50 2.38 6.74
N ALA A 107 3.59 3.23 7.77
CA ALA A 107 4.62 3.11 8.79
C ALA A 107 4.52 1.78 9.55
N ALA A 108 3.31 1.36 9.95
CA ALA A 108 3.09 0.09 10.61
C ALA A 108 3.49 -1.11 9.72
N LEU A 109 3.17 -1.07 8.43
CA LEU A 109 3.56 -2.08 7.45
C LEU A 109 5.08 -2.17 7.30
N VAL A 110 5.76 -1.03 7.17
CA VAL A 110 7.23 -0.98 7.07
C VAL A 110 7.87 -1.50 8.36
N VAL A 111 7.40 -1.07 9.52
CA VAL A 111 7.91 -1.56 10.82
C VAL A 111 7.71 -3.07 10.94
N GLY A 112 6.53 -3.59 10.59
CA GLY A 112 6.28 -5.04 10.56
C GLY A 112 7.24 -5.79 9.63
N ALA A 113 7.44 -5.28 8.41
CA ALA A 113 8.34 -5.86 7.43
C ALA A 113 9.83 -5.82 7.82
N VAL A 114 10.25 -4.80 8.56
CA VAL A 114 11.66 -4.65 9.00
C VAL A 114 11.93 -5.43 10.29
N VAL A 115 11.07 -5.24 11.31
CA VAL A 115 11.26 -5.85 12.64
C VAL A 115 10.99 -7.34 12.62
N ARG A 116 10.02 -7.79 11.81
CA ARG A 116 9.66 -9.21 11.63
C ARG A 116 9.49 -9.96 12.96
N PRO A 117 8.56 -9.50 13.83
CA PRO A 117 8.34 -10.17 15.10
C PRO A 117 7.89 -11.63 14.88
N ALA A 118 8.24 -12.52 15.81
CA ALA A 118 8.04 -13.97 15.65
C ALA A 118 6.59 -14.37 15.31
N TRP A 119 5.59 -13.68 15.88
CA TRP A 119 4.18 -13.92 15.56
C TRP A 119 3.84 -13.60 14.09
N LEU A 120 4.50 -12.59 13.50
CA LEU A 120 4.29 -12.19 12.12
C LEU A 120 4.97 -13.17 11.17
N GLU A 121 6.18 -13.64 11.49
CA GLU A 121 6.83 -14.72 10.74
C GLU A 121 5.97 -16.00 10.75
N GLN A 122 5.48 -16.40 11.93
CA GLN A 122 4.56 -17.54 12.04
C GLN A 122 3.26 -17.31 11.26
N PHE A 123 2.71 -16.09 11.31
CA PHE A 123 1.56 -15.69 10.50
C PHE A 123 1.85 -15.76 9.01
N MET A 124 3.06 -15.44 8.56
CA MET A 124 3.50 -15.49 7.17
C MET A 124 3.99 -16.88 6.73
N GLY A 125 3.84 -17.91 7.58
CA GLY A 125 4.23 -19.27 7.24
C GLY A 125 5.73 -19.56 7.42
N GLY A 126 6.47 -18.61 8.01
CA GLY A 126 7.83 -18.82 8.49
C GLY A 126 7.82 -19.63 9.79
N GLY A 127 8.29 -20.86 9.69
CA GLY A 127 8.66 -21.75 10.78
C GLY A 127 9.90 -22.53 10.37
#